data_AF-A0A7Y6NTD5-F1
#
_entry.id   AF-A0A7Y6NTD5-F1
#
_cell.length_a   1.000
_cell.length_b   1.000
_cell.length_c   1.000
_cell.angle_alpha   90.00
_cell.angle_beta   90.00
_cell.angle_gamma   90.00
#
_symmetry.space_group_name_H-M   'P 1'
#
loop_
_entity.id
_entity.type
_entity.pdbx_description
1 polymer ?
#
loop_
_entity_poly.entity_id
_entity_poly.type
_entity_poly.pdbx_seq_one_letter_code
_entity_poly.pdbx_strand_id
1 'polypeptide(L)'
;MTHQPAAQIVSPQQLGVREFDHYALVIDARSPHEYAEDHLPGAVNLPVVDDDEYAEVGIRHKSDKHRAYLIGVEYSLRNIADQIRPLISKYTSDDRFLVYCFRGGKRSRLWTDNLRTIGFEVDQLAGGWKRYRQWVRESLVTLPAMFKYEVLAGPTGCGKTRLLTELARQGEQVLDLEELASHRGSLLGRLPGRPQPTQKMFDSLLLSSLRRLDPARRVWIEAESKKIGDRQLPDGLFEAMHRSRVTQISAPMDERVRLWKEDYPHFTEDPAGMVEKLLPLRPLVGGEVIETWRALATQGDVEALFESVMVRHYDPCYARSTRRNYASGKPSRELPLVGLGPEPLAQAARSLAAEHPGADWP
;
A
#
# COMPACT_ATOMS: atom_id res chain seq x y z
N MET A 1 33.63 -18.84 -10.98
CA MET A 1 32.21 -18.98 -10.59
C MET A 1 32.01 -18.15 -9.33
N THR A 2 31.59 -16.91 -9.49
CA THR A 2 31.25 -16.01 -8.39
C THR A 2 30.01 -16.56 -7.69
N HIS A 3 30.16 -17.04 -6.46
CA HIS A 3 29.03 -17.31 -5.58
C HIS A 3 28.20 -16.02 -5.48
N GLN A 4 27.03 -16.00 -6.10
CA GLN A 4 25.99 -15.06 -5.70
C GLN A 4 25.71 -15.36 -4.22
N PRO A 5 25.87 -14.39 -3.31
CA PRO A 5 25.47 -14.60 -1.93
C PRO A 5 23.98 -14.96 -1.94
N ALA A 6 23.61 -16.01 -1.21
CA ALA A 6 22.22 -16.35 -0.98
C ALA A 6 21.48 -15.06 -0.61
N ALA A 7 20.48 -14.72 -1.41
CA ALA A 7 19.54 -13.63 -1.21
C ALA A 7 19.30 -13.39 0.29
N GLN A 8 19.85 -12.32 0.86
CA GLN A 8 19.58 -11.98 2.25
C GLN A 8 18.10 -11.62 2.35
N ILE A 9 17.30 -12.53 2.90
CA ILE A 9 15.89 -12.29 3.19
C ILE A 9 15.84 -11.09 4.14
N VAL A 10 15.23 -10.00 3.67
CA VAL A 10 15.00 -8.81 4.49
C VAL A 10 14.11 -9.20 5.67
N SER A 11 14.61 -9.04 6.89
CA SER A 11 14.01 -9.61 8.09
C SER A 11 14.23 -8.72 9.32
N PRO A 12 13.29 -8.62 10.27
CA PRO A 12 13.39 -7.78 11.46
C PRO A 12 14.51 -8.22 12.41
N GLN A 13 15.10 -9.39 12.17
CA GLN A 13 16.32 -9.86 12.81
C GLN A 13 17.48 -8.86 12.55
N GLN A 14 17.48 -8.16 11.41
CA GLN A 14 18.40 -7.05 11.12
C GLN A 14 18.18 -5.83 12.03
N LEU A 15 16.97 -5.72 12.59
CA LEU A 15 16.60 -4.77 13.65
C LEU A 15 16.86 -5.32 15.05
N GLY A 16 17.30 -6.57 15.19
CA GLY A 16 17.55 -7.22 16.49
C GLY A 16 16.27 -7.64 17.21
N VAL A 17 15.18 -7.86 16.47
CA VAL A 17 13.88 -8.32 17.00
C VAL A 17 13.42 -9.55 16.20
N ARG A 18 12.39 -10.24 16.71
CA ARG A 18 11.76 -11.38 16.01
C ARG A 18 10.92 -10.88 14.84
N GLU A 19 10.42 -11.82 14.04
CA GLU A 19 9.36 -11.51 13.08
C GLU A 19 8.17 -10.84 13.78
N PHE A 20 7.60 -9.83 13.12
CA PHE A 20 6.65 -8.94 13.79
C PHE A 20 5.34 -9.64 14.17
N ASP A 21 4.95 -10.68 13.44
CA ASP A 21 3.78 -11.54 13.70
C ASP A 21 4.00 -12.55 14.85
N HIS A 22 5.22 -12.70 15.34
CA HIS A 22 5.52 -13.49 16.54
C HIS A 22 5.26 -12.72 17.85
N TYR A 23 4.88 -11.44 17.76
CA TYR A 23 4.48 -10.65 18.91
C TYR A 23 2.97 -10.63 19.04
N ALA A 24 2.47 -10.90 20.25
CA ALA A 24 1.05 -10.78 20.56
C ALA A 24 0.56 -9.33 20.40
N LEU A 25 1.44 -8.35 20.70
CA LEU A 25 1.18 -6.94 20.46
C LEU A 25 2.46 -6.16 20.17
N VAL A 26 2.43 -5.35 19.12
CA VAL A 26 3.46 -4.35 18.81
C VAL A 26 2.95 -2.97 19.25
N ILE A 27 3.62 -2.34 20.19
CA ILE A 27 3.24 -1.06 20.79
C ILE A 27 4.09 0.08 20.23
N ASP A 28 3.42 1.06 19.62
CA ASP A 28 4.01 2.36 19.31
C ASP A 28 3.73 3.35 20.45
N ALA A 29 4.78 3.67 21.22
CA ALA A 29 4.74 4.60 22.35
C ALA A 29 4.87 6.08 21.95
N ARG A 30 4.84 6.40 20.65
CA ARG A 30 4.84 7.78 20.15
C ARG A 30 3.47 8.43 20.26
N SER A 31 3.40 9.74 20.01
CA SER A 31 2.12 10.46 20.03
C SER A 31 1.20 10.03 18.87
N PRO A 32 -0.11 10.27 18.96
CA PRO A 32 -1.05 9.95 17.87
C PRO A 32 -0.68 10.59 16.53
N HIS A 33 -0.23 11.85 16.52
CA HIS A 33 0.24 12.51 15.31
C HIS A 33 1.45 11.79 14.68
N GLU A 34 2.46 11.44 15.49
CA GLU A 34 3.64 10.69 15.01
C GLU A 34 3.25 9.31 14.43
N TYR A 35 2.26 8.65 15.03
CA TYR A 35 1.74 7.35 14.59
C TYR A 35 0.94 7.45 13.28
N ALA A 36 0.09 8.47 13.14
CA ALA A 36 -0.72 8.71 11.95
C ALA A 36 0.12 9.00 10.70
N GLU A 37 1.32 9.57 10.86
CA GLU A 37 2.23 9.80 9.74
C GLU A 37 2.77 8.49 9.15
N ASP A 38 3.25 7.56 9.99
CA ASP A 38 3.76 6.24 9.62
C ASP A 38 4.04 5.44 10.89
N HIS A 39 3.85 4.13 10.86
CA HIS A 39 4.14 3.21 11.96
C HIS A 39 4.51 1.82 11.41
N LEU A 40 5.01 0.93 12.28
CA LEU A 40 5.19 -0.47 11.91
C LEU A 40 3.81 -1.07 11.57
N PRO A 41 3.61 -1.73 10.41
CA PRO A 41 2.33 -2.35 10.07
C PRO A 41 1.88 -3.34 11.15
N GLY A 42 0.63 -3.19 11.61
CA GLY A 42 0.05 -3.99 12.69
C GLY A 42 0.34 -3.48 14.11
N ALA A 43 1.14 -2.42 14.28
CA ALA A 43 1.32 -1.80 15.60
C ALA A 43 0.05 -1.13 16.10
N VAL A 44 -0.11 -1.07 17.42
CA VAL A 44 -1.16 -0.31 18.10
C VAL A 44 -0.51 0.90 18.78
N ASN A 45 -1.10 2.07 18.62
CA ASN A 45 -0.63 3.27 19.30
C ASN A 45 -1.08 3.28 20.76
N LEU A 46 -0.14 3.12 21.68
CA LEU A 46 -0.35 3.35 23.11
C LEU A 46 0.61 4.46 23.55
N PRO A 47 0.26 5.73 23.29
CA PRO A 47 1.14 6.85 23.55
C PRO A 47 1.50 6.92 25.04
N VAL A 48 2.76 7.20 25.35
CA VAL A 48 3.11 7.61 26.73
C VAL A 48 2.80 9.08 26.98
N VAL A 49 2.68 9.87 25.92
CA VAL A 49 2.14 11.23 25.95
C VAL A 49 1.30 11.43 24.70
N ASP A 50 0.11 12.00 24.84
CA ASP A 50 -0.71 12.40 23.70
C ASP A 50 -0.12 13.64 22.99
N ASP A 51 -0.81 14.17 21.97
CA ASP A 51 -0.27 15.28 21.18
C ASP A 51 -0.19 16.60 21.98
N ASP A 52 -1.14 16.86 22.88
CA ASP A 52 -1.18 18.07 23.71
C ASP A 52 -0.14 17.98 24.84
N GLU A 53 -0.07 16.83 25.50
CA GLU A 53 0.95 16.49 26.50
C GLU A 53 2.36 16.54 25.90
N TYR A 54 2.53 16.03 24.68
CA TYR A 54 3.80 16.07 23.96
C TYR A 54 4.22 17.52 23.67
N ALA A 55 3.28 18.37 23.27
CA ALA A 55 3.53 19.80 23.05
C ALA A 55 3.94 20.50 24.35
N GLU A 56 3.24 20.24 25.47
CA GLU A 56 3.59 20.83 26.76
C GLU A 56 4.97 20.39 27.24
N VAL A 57 5.26 19.08 27.21
CA VAL A 57 6.58 18.53 27.56
C VAL A 57 7.66 19.17 26.69
N GLY A 58 7.41 19.34 25.40
CA GLY A 58 8.33 19.98 24.45
C GLY A 58 8.61 21.45 24.78
N ILE A 59 7.58 22.22 25.15
CA ILE A 59 7.71 23.63 25.56
C ILE A 59 8.53 23.72 26.85
N ARG A 60 8.18 22.93 27.87
CA ARG A 60 8.89 22.91 29.16
C ARG A 60 10.34 22.48 29.00
N HIS A 61 10.62 21.51 28.13
CA HIS A 61 11.99 21.01 27.93
C HIS A 61 12.95 22.08 27.40
N LYS A 62 12.44 23.13 26.74
CA LYS A 62 13.26 24.27 26.27
C LYS A 62 13.71 25.17 27.42
N SER A 63 12.89 25.34 28.46
CA SER A 63 13.15 26.25 29.57
C SER A 63 13.65 25.56 30.85
N ASP A 64 13.05 24.42 31.21
CA ASP A 64 13.38 23.62 32.39
C ASP A 64 13.26 22.12 32.08
N LYS A 65 14.41 21.48 31.87
CA LYS A 65 14.49 20.06 31.54
C LYS A 65 13.98 19.17 32.66
N HIS A 66 14.27 19.50 33.92
CA HIS A 66 13.86 18.64 35.04
C HIS A 66 12.34 18.64 35.18
N ARG A 67 11.74 19.83 35.12
CA ARG A 67 10.28 19.95 35.17
C ARG A 67 9.59 19.28 33.99
N ALA A 68 10.17 19.34 32.79
CA ALA A 68 9.66 18.60 31.63
C ALA A 68 9.67 17.07 31.86
N TYR A 69 10.69 16.54 32.52
CA TYR A 69 10.72 15.12 32.87
C TYR A 69 9.69 14.75 33.93
N LEU A 70 9.45 15.61 34.93
CA LEU A 70 8.44 15.37 35.95
C LEU A 70 7.04 15.22 35.33
N ILE A 71 6.61 16.21 34.54
CA ILE A 71 5.29 16.16 33.90
C ILE A 71 5.20 15.02 32.86
N GLY A 72 6.28 14.76 32.12
CA GLY A 72 6.29 13.70 31.11
C GLY A 72 6.15 12.31 31.72
N VAL A 73 6.79 12.06 32.87
CA VAL A 73 6.63 10.79 33.61
C VAL A 73 5.23 10.68 34.21
N GLU A 74 4.69 11.76 34.77
CA GLU A 74 3.32 11.79 35.29
C GLU A 74 2.30 11.38 34.22
N TYR A 75 2.32 12.04 33.05
CA TYR A 75 1.47 11.70 31.91
C TYR A 75 1.66 10.25 31.47
N SER A 76 2.92 9.81 31.34
CA SER A 76 3.23 8.43 30.94
C SER A 76 2.63 7.39 31.87
N LEU A 77 2.72 7.59 33.19
CA LEU A 77 2.18 6.64 34.15
C LEU A 77 0.66 6.57 34.09
N ARG A 78 0.00 7.72 33.91
CA ARG A 78 -1.46 7.80 33.74
C ARG A 78 -1.90 7.07 32.48
N ASN A 79 -1.31 7.43 31.34
CA ASN A 79 -1.64 6.85 30.04
C ASN A 79 -1.38 5.33 29.99
N ILE A 80 -0.30 4.84 30.61
CA ILE A 80 -0.06 3.41 30.75
C ILE A 80 -1.15 2.76 31.61
N ALA A 81 -1.44 3.31 32.79
CA ALA A 81 -2.44 2.77 33.71
C ALA A 81 -3.82 2.64 33.05
N ASP A 82 -4.22 3.62 32.26
CA ASP A 82 -5.50 3.64 31.54
C ASP A 82 -5.64 2.50 30.52
N GLN A 83 -4.51 1.95 30.03
CA GLN A 83 -4.50 0.87 29.05
C GLN A 83 -4.34 -0.52 29.68
N ILE A 84 -3.88 -0.61 30.94
CA ILE A 84 -3.63 -1.91 31.60
C ILE A 84 -4.90 -2.75 31.67
N ARG A 85 -5.97 -2.21 32.27
CA ARG A 85 -7.23 -2.95 32.44
C ARG A 85 -7.94 -3.24 31.12
N PRO A 86 -8.18 -2.28 30.21
CA PRO A 86 -9.02 -2.53 29.03
C PRO A 86 -8.32 -3.33 27.92
N LEU A 87 -6.99 -3.29 27.84
CA LEU A 87 -6.23 -3.92 26.76
C LEU A 87 -5.23 -4.95 27.26
N ILE A 88 -4.29 -4.53 28.12
CA ILE A 88 -3.16 -5.40 28.51
C ILE A 88 -3.63 -6.62 29.32
N SER A 89 -4.68 -6.50 30.13
CA SER A 89 -5.22 -7.60 30.94
C SER A 89 -5.77 -8.79 30.16
N LYS A 90 -5.93 -8.64 28.83
CA LYS A 90 -6.41 -9.69 27.93
C LYS A 90 -5.32 -10.68 27.53
N TYR A 91 -4.05 -10.35 27.79
CA TYR A 91 -2.90 -11.17 27.47
C TYR A 91 -2.44 -11.97 28.70
N THR A 92 -1.76 -13.08 28.45
CA THR A 92 -1.25 -14.04 29.43
C THR A 92 0.28 -13.93 29.55
N SER A 93 0.87 -14.54 30.59
CA SER A 93 2.33 -14.52 30.79
C SER A 93 3.14 -15.13 29.64
N ASP A 94 2.50 -15.95 28.79
CA ASP A 94 3.13 -16.58 27.64
C ASP A 94 3.19 -15.63 26.42
N ASP A 95 2.47 -14.51 26.47
CA ASP A 95 2.44 -13.52 25.40
C ASP A 95 3.68 -12.63 25.42
N ARG A 96 4.21 -12.38 24.22
CA ARG A 96 5.39 -11.54 23.99
C ARG A 96 5.03 -10.23 23.31
N PHE A 97 5.60 -9.14 23.79
CA PHE A 97 5.34 -7.79 23.30
C PHE A 97 6.58 -7.20 22.62
N LEU A 98 6.36 -6.33 21.63
CA LEU A 98 7.39 -5.46 21.07
C LEU A 98 7.03 -4.01 21.36
N VAL A 99 7.92 -3.22 21.94
CA VAL A 99 7.69 -1.80 22.21
C VAL A 99 8.71 -0.94 21.49
N TYR A 100 8.24 0.12 20.82
CA TYR A 100 9.11 1.12 20.24
C TYR A 100 8.61 2.54 20.48
N CYS A 101 9.53 3.50 20.33
CA CYS A 101 9.22 4.93 20.28
C CYS A 101 10.07 5.54 19.17
N PHE A 102 10.17 6.87 19.08
CA PHE A 102 10.91 7.52 18.00
C PHE A 102 12.38 7.06 17.85
N ARG A 103 13.11 6.86 18.96
CA ARG A 103 14.54 6.46 18.98
C ARG A 103 14.86 5.24 19.85
N GLY A 104 13.86 4.53 20.36
CA GLY A 104 14.07 3.39 21.27
C GLY A 104 14.65 3.82 22.62
N GLY A 105 14.25 5.00 23.10
CA GLY A 105 14.75 5.62 24.34
C GLY A 105 13.76 5.52 25.50
N LYS A 106 13.71 6.58 26.32
CA LYS A 106 12.92 6.64 27.57
C LYS A 106 11.44 6.31 27.39
N ARG A 107 10.80 6.82 26.33
CA ARG A 107 9.36 6.60 26.07
C ARG A 107 8.99 5.12 25.96
N SER A 108 9.69 4.34 25.12
CA SER A 108 9.40 2.91 25.00
C SER A 108 9.88 2.10 26.21
N ARG A 109 10.89 2.60 26.93
CA ARG A 109 11.36 1.97 28.18
C ARG A 109 10.27 1.99 29.27
N LEU A 110 9.50 3.08 29.39
CA LEU A 110 8.40 3.15 30.37
C LEU A 110 7.38 2.02 30.18
N TRP A 111 6.93 1.79 28.95
CA TRP A 111 6.07 0.65 28.61
C TRP A 111 6.78 -0.69 28.86
N THR A 112 8.02 -0.84 28.40
CA THR A 112 8.80 -2.08 28.52
C THR A 112 8.97 -2.50 29.99
N ASP A 113 9.32 -1.56 30.86
CA ASP A 113 9.57 -1.83 32.28
C ASP A 113 8.26 -2.19 33.00
N ASN A 114 7.14 -1.51 32.70
CA ASN A 114 5.83 -1.85 33.27
C ASN A 114 5.34 -3.23 32.83
N LEU A 115 5.43 -3.56 31.54
CA LEU A 115 5.02 -4.87 31.02
C LEU A 115 5.87 -6.02 31.59
N ARG A 116 7.19 -5.82 31.74
CA ARG A 116 8.05 -6.79 32.43
C ARG A 116 7.74 -6.93 33.91
N THR A 117 7.36 -5.83 34.57
CA THR A 117 6.93 -5.86 35.98
C THR A 117 5.64 -6.68 36.15
N ILE A 118 4.74 -6.63 35.18
CA ILE A 118 3.51 -7.46 35.16
C ILE A 118 3.86 -8.94 34.91
N GLY A 119 4.94 -9.23 34.20
CA GLY A 119 5.45 -10.60 33.98
C GLY A 119 5.51 -11.04 32.52
N PHE A 120 5.31 -10.14 31.55
CA PHE A 120 5.40 -10.48 30.13
C PHE A 120 6.84 -10.55 29.63
N GLU A 121 7.07 -11.33 28.56
CA GLU A 121 8.27 -11.18 27.75
C GLU A 121 8.16 -9.95 26.84
N VAL A 122 9.16 -9.07 26.87
CA VAL A 122 9.10 -7.81 26.12
C VAL A 122 10.42 -7.51 25.42
N ASP A 123 10.35 -7.33 24.10
CA ASP A 123 11.44 -6.79 23.29
C ASP A 123 11.25 -5.28 23.11
N GLN A 124 12.36 -4.54 23.15
CA GLN A 124 12.37 -3.10 22.86
C GLN A 124 13.13 -2.86 21.55
N LEU A 125 12.50 -2.21 20.57
CA LEU A 125 13.15 -1.94 19.29
C LEU A 125 14.29 -0.91 19.47
N ALA A 126 15.53 -1.39 19.48
CA ALA A 126 16.71 -0.55 19.58
C ALA A 126 16.80 0.43 18.41
N GLY A 127 16.98 1.72 18.70
CA GLY A 127 16.95 2.80 17.70
C GLY A 127 15.54 3.23 17.26
N GLY A 128 14.50 2.53 17.71
CA GLY A 128 13.10 2.87 17.53
C GLY A 128 12.64 3.01 16.08
N TRP A 129 11.56 3.79 15.90
CA TRP A 129 10.99 4.09 14.59
C TRP A 129 12.03 4.67 13.62
N LYS A 130 12.96 5.52 14.08
CA LYS A 130 14.01 6.08 13.21
C LYS A 130 14.85 5.00 12.54
N ARG A 131 15.27 3.98 13.30
CA ARG A 131 16.04 2.85 12.75
C ARG A 131 15.17 1.97 11.86
N TYR A 132 13.92 1.71 12.25
CA TYR A 132 12.95 1.03 11.39
C TYR A 132 12.81 1.75 10.04
N ARG A 133 12.64 3.08 10.01
CA ARG A 133 12.56 3.85 8.76
C ARG A 133 13.79 3.72 7.88
N GLN A 134 14.96 3.73 8.49
CA GLN A 134 16.20 3.53 7.77
C GLN A 134 16.20 2.15 7.11
N TRP A 135 15.88 1.11 7.88
CA TRP A 135 15.77 -0.26 7.40
C TRP A 135 14.72 -0.40 6.29
N VAL A 136 13.56 0.26 6.38
CA VAL A 136 12.54 0.25 5.31
C VAL A 136 13.12 0.79 4.00
N ARG A 137 13.72 1.98 4.06
CA ARG A 137 14.27 2.64 2.87
C ARG A 137 15.41 1.82 2.25
N GLU A 138 16.33 1.32 3.06
CA GLU A 138 17.47 0.52 2.60
C GLU A 138 17.00 -0.80 1.97
N SER A 139 15.99 -1.43 2.57
CA SER A 139 15.43 -2.69 2.05
C SER A 139 14.72 -2.52 0.70
N LEU A 140 13.97 -1.42 0.51
CA LEU A 140 13.27 -1.15 -0.75
C LEU A 140 14.19 -0.80 -1.92
N VAL A 141 15.48 -0.54 -1.68
CA VAL A 141 16.46 -0.35 -2.75
C VAL A 141 16.74 -1.67 -3.47
N THR A 142 16.79 -2.79 -2.74
CA THR A 142 17.28 -4.07 -3.29
C THR A 142 16.18 -5.14 -3.37
N LEU A 143 15.31 -5.23 -2.37
CA LEU A 143 14.33 -6.32 -2.25
C LEU A 143 13.40 -6.47 -3.45
N PRO A 144 12.83 -5.39 -4.05
CA PRO A 144 11.93 -5.55 -5.19
C PRO A 144 12.58 -6.25 -6.39
N ALA A 145 13.87 -5.99 -6.64
CA ALA A 145 14.60 -6.57 -7.78
C ALA A 145 14.88 -8.08 -7.63
N MET A 146 14.58 -8.67 -6.47
CA MET A 146 14.76 -10.09 -6.19
C MET A 146 13.58 -10.94 -6.66
N PHE A 147 12.44 -10.31 -6.95
CA PHE A 147 11.25 -11.02 -7.41
C PHE A 147 11.15 -11.02 -8.94
N LYS A 148 10.44 -12.02 -9.43
CA LYS A 148 10.13 -12.16 -10.85
C LYS A 148 8.65 -11.81 -11.04
N TYR A 149 8.37 -10.68 -11.68
CA TYR A 149 6.99 -10.18 -11.80
C TYR A 149 6.32 -10.65 -13.11
N GLU A 150 4.99 -10.75 -13.07
CA GLU A 150 4.11 -10.87 -14.23
C GLU A 150 3.15 -9.68 -14.21
N VAL A 151 3.28 -8.81 -15.20
CA VAL A 151 2.58 -7.52 -15.22
C VAL A 151 1.25 -7.66 -15.96
N LEU A 152 0.15 -7.32 -15.29
CA LEU A 152 -1.16 -7.18 -15.90
C LEU A 152 -1.32 -5.75 -16.44
N ALA A 153 -1.38 -5.60 -17.76
CA ALA A 153 -1.60 -4.34 -18.45
C ALA A 153 -2.95 -4.35 -19.16
N GLY A 154 -3.54 -3.19 -19.39
CA GLY A 154 -4.82 -3.08 -20.09
C GLY A 154 -5.53 -1.77 -19.79
N PRO A 155 -6.54 -1.43 -20.59
CA PRO A 155 -7.24 -0.15 -20.48
C PRO A 155 -8.03 -0.02 -19.15
N THR A 156 -8.55 1.18 -18.88
CA THR A 156 -9.35 1.42 -17.68
C THR A 156 -10.61 0.55 -17.68
N GLY A 157 -10.93 -0.03 -16.52
CA GLY A 157 -12.12 -0.87 -16.36
C GLY A 157 -12.01 -2.27 -16.97
N CYS A 158 -10.84 -2.73 -17.44
CA CYS A 158 -10.71 -4.09 -17.98
C CYS A 158 -10.60 -5.21 -16.92
N GLY A 159 -10.82 -4.89 -15.63
CA GLY A 159 -10.87 -5.90 -14.56
C GLY A 159 -9.52 -6.36 -14.00
N LYS A 160 -8.42 -5.63 -14.23
CA LYS A 160 -7.08 -5.99 -13.73
C LYS A 160 -7.06 -6.28 -12.23
N THR A 161 -7.60 -5.38 -11.41
CA THR A 161 -7.64 -5.52 -9.94
C THR A 161 -8.48 -6.70 -9.49
N ARG A 162 -9.62 -6.95 -10.16
CA ARG A 162 -10.45 -8.12 -9.85
C ARG A 162 -9.75 -9.42 -10.26
N LEU A 163 -9.02 -9.42 -11.37
CA LEU A 163 -8.20 -10.55 -11.78
C LEU A 163 -7.04 -10.81 -10.81
N LEU A 164 -6.34 -9.76 -10.34
CA LEU A 164 -5.34 -9.88 -9.27
C LEU A 164 -5.94 -10.49 -8.00
N THR A 165 -7.11 -10.02 -7.59
CA THR A 165 -7.81 -10.55 -6.41
C THR A 165 -8.11 -12.04 -6.58
N GLU A 166 -8.55 -12.46 -7.76
CA GLU A 166 -8.86 -13.85 -8.04
C GLU A 166 -7.61 -14.73 -8.14
N LEU A 167 -6.50 -14.21 -8.68
CA LEU A 167 -5.19 -14.88 -8.63
C LEU A 167 -4.76 -15.12 -7.17
N ALA A 168 -4.87 -14.10 -6.31
CA ALA A 168 -4.57 -14.25 -4.88
C ALA A 168 -5.47 -15.30 -4.21
N ARG A 169 -6.77 -15.32 -4.53
CA ARG A 169 -7.72 -16.32 -4.02
C ARG A 169 -7.36 -17.75 -4.43
N GLN A 170 -6.71 -17.92 -5.56
CA GLN A 170 -6.21 -19.20 -6.08
C GLN A 170 -4.79 -19.54 -5.57
N GLY A 171 -4.24 -18.74 -4.65
CA GLY A 171 -2.96 -19.01 -4.00
C GLY A 171 -1.74 -18.48 -4.75
N GLU A 172 -1.90 -17.73 -5.84
CA GLU A 172 -0.81 -17.03 -6.51
C GLU A 172 -0.30 -15.87 -5.66
N GLN A 173 0.96 -15.46 -5.88
CA GLN A 173 1.52 -14.30 -5.18
C GLN A 173 1.14 -13.02 -5.91
N VAL A 174 0.61 -12.03 -5.19
CA VAL A 174 0.12 -10.78 -5.76
C VAL A 174 0.72 -9.60 -4.98
N LEU A 175 1.12 -8.57 -5.71
CA LEU A 175 1.44 -7.25 -5.16
C LEU A 175 0.43 -6.22 -5.67
N ASP A 176 -0.62 -5.98 -4.89
CA ASP A 176 -1.65 -4.98 -5.19
C ASP A 176 -1.19 -3.58 -4.77
N LEU A 177 -0.62 -2.82 -5.70
CA LEU A 177 -0.09 -1.49 -5.41
C LEU A 177 -1.19 -0.44 -5.16
N GLU A 178 -2.35 -0.59 -5.78
CA GLU A 178 -3.47 0.34 -5.61
C GLU A 178 -4.05 0.25 -4.19
N GLU A 179 -4.19 -0.98 -3.66
CA GLU A 179 -4.66 -1.21 -2.30
C GLU A 179 -3.66 -0.67 -1.27
N LEU A 180 -2.35 -0.89 -1.46
CA LEU A 180 -1.32 -0.31 -0.58
C LEU A 180 -1.31 1.23 -0.63
N ALA A 181 -1.67 1.82 -1.77
CA ALA A 181 -1.76 3.27 -1.96
C ALA A 181 -3.14 3.85 -1.63
N SER A 182 -4.13 3.03 -1.28
CA SER A 182 -5.55 3.40 -1.18
C SER A 182 -6.02 4.28 -2.34
N HIS A 183 -5.60 3.96 -3.57
CA HIS A 183 -5.80 4.82 -4.74
C HIS A 183 -5.75 4.05 -6.06
N ARG A 184 -6.70 4.34 -6.97
CA ARG A 184 -6.91 3.62 -8.25
C ARG A 184 -6.07 4.12 -9.44
N GLY A 185 -4.80 4.46 -9.21
CA GLY A 185 -3.84 4.79 -10.30
C GLY A 185 -4.18 5.95 -11.27
N SER A 186 -5.29 6.67 -11.10
CA SER A 186 -5.87 7.58 -12.10
C SER A 186 -6.30 8.93 -11.54
N LEU A 187 -6.59 9.91 -12.40
CA LEU A 187 -7.06 11.24 -11.98
C LEU A 187 -8.31 11.16 -11.08
N LEU A 188 -9.19 10.20 -11.36
CA LEU A 188 -10.40 9.94 -10.59
C LEU A 188 -10.19 8.94 -9.43
N GLY A 189 -8.96 8.44 -9.23
CA GLY A 189 -8.69 7.28 -8.38
C GLY A 189 -8.70 7.50 -6.88
N ARG A 190 -9.07 8.70 -6.40
CA ARG A 190 -9.26 8.96 -4.96
C ARG A 190 -10.53 8.30 -4.47
N LEU A 191 -10.41 7.49 -3.42
CA LEU A 191 -11.52 6.75 -2.83
C LEU A 191 -12.18 7.55 -1.68
N PRO A 192 -13.50 7.82 -1.72
CA PRO A 192 -14.21 8.47 -0.62
C PRO A 192 -14.03 7.70 0.70
N GLY A 193 -13.74 8.43 1.79
CA GLY A 193 -13.55 7.84 3.12
C GLY A 193 -12.26 7.03 3.31
N ARG A 194 -11.44 6.84 2.27
CA ARG A 194 -10.17 6.11 2.33
C ARG A 194 -9.02 7.04 1.93
N PRO A 195 -8.41 7.78 2.88
CA PRO A 195 -7.29 8.65 2.56
C PRO A 195 -6.09 7.83 2.08
N GLN A 196 -5.37 8.37 1.11
CA GLN A 196 -4.10 7.80 0.67
C GLN A 196 -3.08 7.88 1.82
N PRO A 197 -2.40 6.78 2.19
CA PRO A 197 -1.37 6.79 3.25
C PRO A 197 -0.24 7.75 2.88
N THR A 198 0.53 8.25 3.85
CA THR A 198 1.73 9.05 3.53
C THR A 198 2.75 8.24 2.71
N GLN A 199 3.75 8.88 2.10
CA GLN A 199 4.82 8.15 1.42
C GLN A 199 5.54 7.17 2.36
N LYS A 200 5.79 7.56 3.62
CA LYS A 200 6.47 6.70 4.60
C LYS A 200 5.65 5.45 4.91
N MET A 201 4.33 5.62 5.08
CA MET A 201 3.40 4.53 5.36
C MET A 201 3.21 3.62 4.14
N PHE A 202 3.13 4.18 2.93
CA PHE A 202 3.16 3.40 1.69
C PHE A 202 4.42 2.53 1.61
N ASP A 203 5.60 3.09 1.88
CA ASP A 203 6.86 2.33 1.88
C ASP A 203 6.86 1.21 2.95
N SER A 204 6.31 1.47 4.14
CA SER A 204 6.15 0.45 5.19
C SER A 204 5.27 -0.72 4.74
N LEU A 205 4.12 -0.40 4.14
CA LEU A 205 3.16 -1.37 3.65
C LEU A 205 3.74 -2.18 2.49
N LEU A 206 4.43 -1.51 1.56
CA LEU A 206 5.11 -2.14 0.43
C LEU A 206 6.17 -3.12 0.91
N LEU A 207 7.06 -2.71 1.83
CA LEU A 207 8.07 -3.62 2.35
C LEU A 207 7.43 -4.80 3.09
N SER A 208 6.40 -4.54 3.90
CA SER A 208 5.67 -5.58 4.63
C SER A 208 5.08 -6.61 3.66
N SER A 209 4.48 -6.17 2.56
CA SER A 209 3.94 -7.06 1.52
C SER A 209 5.04 -7.85 0.82
N LEU A 210 6.11 -7.20 0.37
CA LEU A 210 7.22 -7.88 -0.33
C LEU A 210 7.90 -8.95 0.53
N ARG A 211 8.08 -8.69 1.84
CA ARG A 211 8.72 -9.64 2.76
C ARG A 211 7.94 -10.94 2.96
N ARG A 212 6.63 -10.96 2.65
CA ARG A 212 5.78 -12.17 2.73
C ARG A 212 5.79 -12.99 1.45
N LEU A 213 6.41 -12.50 0.38
CA LEU A 213 6.46 -13.20 -0.91
C LEU A 213 7.66 -14.15 -0.94
N ASP A 214 7.50 -15.29 -1.60
CA ASP A 214 8.57 -16.22 -1.92
C ASP A 214 9.26 -15.80 -3.24
N PRO A 215 10.56 -15.46 -3.23
CA PRO A 215 11.32 -15.10 -4.43
C PRO A 215 11.42 -16.22 -5.48
N ALA A 216 11.21 -17.48 -5.08
CA ALA A 216 11.21 -18.62 -6.01
C ALA A 216 9.93 -18.71 -6.85
N ARG A 217 8.90 -17.95 -6.49
CA ARG A 217 7.60 -17.93 -7.17
C ARG A 217 7.41 -16.58 -7.87
N ARG A 218 6.71 -16.59 -9.00
CA ARG A 218 6.32 -15.36 -9.69
C ARG A 218 5.42 -14.49 -8.81
N VAL A 219 5.38 -13.19 -9.09
CA VAL A 219 4.52 -12.20 -8.42
C VAL A 219 3.69 -11.45 -9.45
N TRP A 220 2.38 -11.56 -9.37
CA TRP A 220 1.47 -10.80 -10.22
C TRP A 220 1.31 -9.37 -9.73
N ILE A 221 1.34 -8.42 -10.66
CA ILE A 221 1.27 -6.99 -10.35
C ILE A 221 0.55 -6.24 -11.46
N GLU A 222 -0.13 -5.15 -11.13
CA GLU A 222 -0.72 -4.26 -12.12
C GLU A 222 0.31 -3.33 -12.76
N ALA A 223 0.10 -3.02 -14.04
CA ALA A 223 0.89 -2.05 -14.78
C ALA A 223 0.62 -0.63 -14.26
N GLU A 224 1.33 -0.24 -13.20
CA GLU A 224 1.26 1.10 -12.65
C GLU A 224 2.33 2.04 -13.22
N SER A 225 2.03 3.34 -13.17
CA SER A 225 3.02 4.36 -13.48
C SER A 225 4.03 4.49 -12.33
N LYS A 226 5.09 5.32 -12.49
CA LYS A 226 6.04 5.59 -11.41
C LYS A 226 5.37 6.21 -10.17
N LYS A 227 4.17 6.76 -10.34
CA LYS A 227 3.33 7.30 -9.28
C LYS A 227 1.94 6.71 -9.27
N ILE A 228 1.39 6.51 -8.07
CA ILE A 228 -0.01 6.12 -7.83
C ILE A 228 -0.63 7.23 -6.99
N GLY A 229 -1.40 8.11 -7.64
CA GLY A 229 -1.78 9.39 -7.04
C GLY A 229 -0.53 10.19 -6.64
N ASP A 230 -0.41 10.50 -5.35
CA ASP A 230 0.72 11.24 -4.81
C ASP A 230 1.85 10.33 -4.25
N ARG A 231 1.75 8.99 -4.40
CA ARG A 231 2.77 8.03 -3.92
C ARG A 231 3.72 7.63 -5.04
N GLN A 232 5.01 7.62 -4.74
CA GLN A 232 6.06 7.25 -5.66
C GLN A 232 6.52 5.82 -5.41
N LEU A 233 6.64 5.02 -6.48
CA LEU A 233 7.22 3.69 -6.41
C LEU A 233 8.74 3.76 -6.25
N PRO A 234 9.37 2.84 -5.49
CA PRO A 234 10.82 2.67 -5.49
C PRO A 234 11.34 2.37 -6.90
N ASP A 235 12.48 2.96 -7.26
CA ASP A 235 13.07 2.78 -8.59
C ASP A 235 13.33 1.30 -8.92
N GLY A 236 13.81 0.53 -7.94
CA GLY A 236 14.05 -0.91 -8.11
C GLY A 236 12.79 -1.70 -8.48
N LEU A 237 11.64 -1.36 -7.89
CA LEU A 237 10.35 -1.99 -8.22
C LEU A 237 9.90 -1.56 -9.61
N PHE A 238 9.95 -0.26 -9.89
CA PHE A 238 9.54 0.29 -11.18
C PHE A 238 10.33 -0.34 -12.34
N GLU A 239 11.66 -0.40 -12.23
CA GLU A 239 12.52 -1.02 -13.23
C GLU A 239 12.27 -2.54 -13.37
N ALA A 240 12.03 -3.24 -12.26
CA ALA A 240 11.71 -4.67 -12.29
C ALA A 240 10.38 -4.93 -13.02
N MET A 241 9.34 -4.14 -12.75
CA MET A 241 8.07 -4.19 -13.48
C MET A 241 8.30 -3.96 -14.98
N HIS A 242 9.09 -2.94 -15.34
CA HIS A 242 9.34 -2.62 -16.75
C HIS A 242 10.02 -3.76 -17.50
N ARG A 243 10.90 -4.54 -16.85
CA ARG A 243 11.61 -5.67 -17.47
C ARG A 243 10.79 -6.94 -17.55
N SER A 244 9.65 -6.99 -16.87
CA SER A 244 8.84 -8.19 -16.71
C SER A 244 8.02 -8.52 -17.95
N ARG A 245 7.59 -9.79 -18.01
CA ARG A 245 6.59 -10.24 -18.99
C ARG A 245 5.27 -9.52 -18.74
N VAL A 246 4.55 -9.24 -19.82
CA VAL A 246 3.30 -8.48 -19.76
C VAL A 246 2.15 -9.29 -20.33
N THR A 247 1.06 -9.38 -19.57
CA THR A 247 -0.22 -9.89 -20.02
C THR A 247 -1.14 -8.70 -20.31
N GLN A 248 -1.47 -8.51 -21.59
CA GLN A 248 -2.39 -7.49 -22.09
C GLN A 248 -3.82 -7.99 -21.97
N ILE A 249 -4.57 -7.39 -21.05
CA ILE A 249 -5.97 -7.69 -20.77
C ILE A 249 -6.84 -6.75 -21.60
N SER A 250 -7.82 -7.31 -22.28
CA SER A 250 -8.90 -6.56 -22.91
C SER A 250 -10.25 -7.08 -22.45
N ALA A 251 -11.26 -6.22 -22.46
CA ALA A 251 -12.63 -6.57 -22.13
C ALA A 251 -13.59 -5.74 -23.00
N PRO A 252 -14.79 -6.26 -23.31
CA PRO A 252 -15.86 -5.51 -23.97
C PRO A 252 -16.19 -4.19 -23.26
N MET A 253 -16.58 -3.15 -24.02
CA MET A 253 -16.81 -1.82 -23.45
C MET A 253 -17.96 -1.78 -22.45
N ASP A 254 -19.05 -2.48 -22.73
CA ASP A 254 -20.20 -2.64 -21.85
C ASP A 254 -19.80 -3.27 -20.50
N GLU A 255 -18.96 -4.30 -20.52
CA GLU A 255 -18.39 -4.91 -19.31
C GLU A 255 -17.52 -3.92 -18.52
N ARG A 256 -16.69 -3.13 -19.22
CA ARG A 256 -15.83 -2.11 -18.61
C ARG A 256 -16.62 -0.99 -17.96
N VAL A 257 -17.66 -0.49 -18.64
CA VAL A 257 -18.55 0.56 -18.11
C VAL A 257 -19.32 0.05 -16.91
N ARG A 258 -19.85 -1.19 -16.96
CA ARG A 258 -20.53 -1.82 -15.82
C ARG A 258 -19.60 -1.92 -14.62
N LEU A 259 -18.38 -2.43 -14.82
CA LEU A 259 -17.39 -2.52 -13.77
C LEU A 259 -17.05 -1.14 -13.18
N TRP A 260 -16.91 -0.13 -14.03
CA TRP A 260 -16.54 1.21 -13.57
C TRP A 260 -17.66 1.87 -12.73
N LYS A 261 -18.93 1.58 -13.05
CA LYS A 261 -20.07 1.99 -12.20
C LYS A 261 -20.03 1.33 -10.83
N GLU A 262 -19.68 0.04 -10.76
CA GLU A 262 -19.53 -0.68 -9.49
C GLU A 262 -18.38 -0.12 -8.64
N ASP A 263 -17.26 0.23 -9.27
CA ASP A 263 -16.08 0.73 -8.56
C ASP A 263 -16.22 2.20 -8.13
N TYR A 264 -17.06 2.98 -8.82
CA TYR A 264 -17.27 4.41 -8.57
C TYR A 264 -18.77 4.77 -8.43
N PRO A 265 -19.48 4.24 -7.43
CA PRO A 265 -20.90 4.54 -7.22
C PRO A 265 -21.13 6.04 -7.01
N HIS A 266 -20.22 6.72 -6.31
CA HIS A 266 -20.28 8.15 -6.06
C HIS A 266 -20.22 9.02 -7.33
N PHE A 267 -19.63 8.56 -8.43
CA PHE A 267 -19.68 9.26 -9.72
C PHE A 267 -20.94 8.93 -10.53
N THR A 268 -21.63 7.84 -10.20
CA THR A 268 -22.97 7.57 -10.72
C THR A 268 -24.00 8.45 -10.02
N GLU A 269 -23.83 8.67 -8.70
CA GLU A 269 -24.67 9.57 -7.90
C GLU A 269 -24.44 11.05 -8.21
N ASP A 270 -23.19 11.45 -8.49
CA ASP A 270 -22.81 12.82 -8.84
C ASP A 270 -21.96 12.89 -10.13
N PRO A 271 -22.59 12.73 -11.31
CA PRO A 271 -21.89 12.82 -12.58
C PRO A 271 -21.38 14.24 -12.88
N ALA A 272 -22.05 15.28 -12.37
CA ALA A 272 -21.59 16.66 -12.52
C ALA A 272 -20.27 16.90 -11.77
N GLY A 273 -20.17 16.43 -10.51
CA GLY A 273 -18.94 16.48 -9.74
C GLY A 273 -17.82 15.65 -10.33
N MET A 274 -18.12 14.55 -11.04
CA MET A 274 -17.12 13.83 -11.83
C MET A 274 -16.55 14.72 -12.94
N VAL A 275 -17.40 15.40 -13.72
CA VAL A 275 -16.95 16.29 -14.81
C VAL A 275 -16.10 17.44 -14.30
N GLU A 276 -16.44 18.02 -13.14
CA GLU A 276 -15.62 19.06 -12.50
C GLU A 276 -14.19 18.57 -12.20
N LYS A 277 -14.03 17.32 -11.75
CA LYS A 277 -12.71 16.70 -11.55
C LYS A 277 -11.95 16.44 -12.86
N LEU A 278 -12.65 16.35 -13.99
CA LEU A 278 -12.07 16.12 -15.31
C LEU A 278 -11.68 17.42 -16.04
N LEU A 279 -12.10 18.59 -15.56
CA LEU A 279 -11.75 19.88 -16.18
C LEU A 279 -10.24 20.11 -16.41
N PRO A 280 -9.33 19.68 -15.51
CA PRO A 280 -7.89 19.77 -15.75
C PRO A 280 -7.41 19.05 -17.02
N LEU A 281 -8.20 18.14 -17.58
CA LEU A 281 -7.91 17.42 -18.81
C LEU A 281 -8.20 18.23 -20.09
N ARG A 282 -8.84 19.40 -20.00
CA ARG A 282 -9.18 20.23 -21.17
C ARG A 282 -8.02 20.43 -22.16
N PRO A 283 -6.75 20.66 -21.74
CA PRO A 283 -5.63 20.78 -22.69
C PRO A 283 -5.31 19.49 -23.46
N LEU A 284 -5.72 18.33 -22.95
CA LEU A 284 -5.45 17.02 -23.53
C LEU A 284 -6.59 16.51 -24.43
N VAL A 285 -7.85 16.77 -24.06
CA VAL A 285 -9.03 16.24 -24.77
C VAL A 285 -9.78 17.28 -25.61
N GLY A 286 -9.51 18.58 -25.39
CA GLY A 286 -10.18 19.68 -26.07
C GLY A 286 -11.48 20.13 -25.40
N GLY A 287 -11.91 21.37 -25.69
CA GLY A 287 -13.09 21.98 -25.08
C GLY A 287 -14.41 21.31 -25.48
N GLU A 288 -14.56 20.89 -26.74
CA GLU A 288 -15.77 20.22 -27.22
C GLU A 288 -16.06 18.90 -26.49
N VAL A 289 -15.01 18.15 -26.14
CA VAL A 289 -15.14 16.90 -25.36
C VAL A 289 -15.63 17.20 -23.95
N ILE A 290 -15.12 18.25 -23.31
CA ILE A 290 -15.58 18.68 -21.98
C ILE A 290 -17.06 19.08 -22.01
N GLU A 291 -17.49 19.84 -23.02
CA GLU A 291 -18.90 20.23 -23.16
C GLU A 291 -19.80 19.01 -23.44
N THR A 292 -19.29 18.02 -24.20
CA THR A 292 -19.99 16.74 -24.38
C THR A 292 -20.17 16.02 -23.03
N TRP A 293 -19.12 15.95 -22.21
CA TRP A 293 -19.20 15.32 -20.88
C TRP A 293 -20.17 16.06 -19.95
N ARG A 294 -20.20 17.40 -19.99
CA ARG A 294 -21.19 18.22 -19.26
C ARG A 294 -22.62 17.92 -19.68
N ALA A 295 -22.86 17.80 -20.99
CA ALA A 295 -24.18 17.48 -21.53
C ALA A 295 -24.65 16.09 -21.06
N LEU A 296 -23.79 15.07 -21.15
CA LEU A 296 -24.08 13.71 -20.69
C LEU A 296 -24.37 13.67 -19.19
N ALA A 297 -23.55 14.36 -18.38
CA ALA A 297 -23.77 14.47 -16.94
C ALA A 297 -25.11 15.15 -16.59
N THR A 298 -25.48 16.21 -17.32
CA THR A 298 -26.75 16.93 -17.11
C THR A 298 -27.97 16.10 -17.49
N GLN A 299 -27.83 15.26 -18.52
CA GLN A 299 -28.89 14.34 -18.99
C GLN A 299 -29.00 13.09 -18.12
N GLY A 300 -28.04 12.83 -17.23
CA GLY A 300 -27.98 11.61 -16.42
C GLY A 300 -27.52 10.37 -17.20
N ASP A 301 -26.94 10.55 -18.40
CA ASP A 301 -26.40 9.45 -19.21
C ASP A 301 -24.98 9.07 -18.74
N VAL A 302 -24.95 8.45 -17.56
CA VAL A 302 -23.70 8.07 -16.88
C VAL A 302 -22.91 7.04 -17.69
N GLU A 303 -23.58 6.12 -18.38
CA GLU A 303 -22.92 5.07 -19.15
C GLU A 303 -22.17 5.66 -20.36
N ALA A 304 -22.83 6.52 -21.13
CA ALA A 304 -22.18 7.21 -22.25
C ALA A 304 -21.09 8.17 -21.78
N LEU A 305 -21.27 8.84 -20.62
CA LEU A 305 -20.22 9.66 -20.01
C LEU A 305 -18.99 8.81 -19.71
N PHE A 306 -19.20 7.66 -19.06
CA PHE A 306 -18.14 6.76 -18.66
C PHE A 306 -17.38 6.21 -19.87
N GLU A 307 -18.09 5.68 -20.85
CA GLU A 307 -17.49 5.21 -22.11
C GLU A 307 -16.67 6.32 -22.78
N SER A 308 -17.23 7.52 -22.90
CA SER A 308 -16.55 8.65 -23.54
C SER A 308 -15.26 9.03 -22.80
N VAL A 309 -15.26 9.05 -21.47
CA VAL A 309 -14.06 9.33 -20.68
C VAL A 309 -13.00 8.23 -20.86
N MET A 310 -13.41 6.96 -20.89
CA MET A 310 -12.51 5.84 -21.16
C MET A 310 -11.85 5.99 -22.54
N VAL A 311 -12.65 6.15 -23.59
CA VAL A 311 -12.17 6.17 -24.99
C VAL A 311 -11.35 7.43 -25.30
N ARG A 312 -11.79 8.60 -24.83
CA ARG A 312 -11.18 9.89 -25.22
C ARG A 312 -9.96 10.25 -24.39
N HIS A 313 -9.84 9.73 -23.17
CA HIS A 313 -8.74 10.07 -22.28
C HIS A 313 -7.92 8.86 -21.82
N TYR A 314 -8.55 7.89 -21.16
CA TYR A 314 -7.80 6.83 -20.49
C TYR A 314 -7.15 5.87 -21.48
N ASP A 315 -7.88 5.35 -22.46
CA ASP A 315 -7.37 4.36 -23.41
C ASP A 315 -6.17 4.89 -24.22
N PRO A 316 -6.19 6.15 -24.75
CA PRO A 316 -5.02 6.75 -25.38
C PRO A 316 -3.83 6.94 -24.42
N CYS A 317 -4.08 7.26 -23.15
CA CYS A 317 -3.03 7.37 -22.15
C CYS A 317 -2.39 6.02 -21.83
N TYR A 318 -3.20 4.98 -21.62
CA TYR A 318 -2.73 3.61 -21.37
C TYR A 318 -2.03 3.00 -22.59
N ALA A 319 -2.52 3.24 -23.81
CA ALA A 319 -1.85 2.78 -25.01
C ALA A 319 -0.46 3.42 -25.16
N ARG A 320 -0.34 4.73 -24.88
CA ARG A 320 0.96 5.43 -24.91
C ARG A 320 1.91 4.96 -23.81
N SER A 321 1.43 4.82 -22.57
CA SER A 321 2.26 4.37 -21.45
C SER A 321 2.71 2.92 -21.67
N THR A 322 1.80 2.05 -22.10
CA THR A 322 2.11 0.65 -22.40
C THR A 322 3.15 0.53 -23.51
N ARG A 323 2.99 1.27 -24.60
CA ARG A 323 3.99 1.32 -25.68
C ARG A 323 5.33 1.88 -25.20
N ARG A 324 5.34 2.93 -24.38
CA ARG A 324 6.60 3.53 -23.92
C ARG A 324 7.37 2.62 -22.97
N ASN A 325 6.66 1.96 -22.06
CA ASN A 325 7.25 1.27 -20.92
C ASN A 325 7.47 -0.23 -21.20
N TYR A 326 6.65 -0.80 -22.09
CA TYR A 326 6.56 -2.24 -22.30
C TYR A 326 6.66 -2.67 -23.80
N ALA A 327 7.02 -1.79 -24.74
CA ALA A 327 7.11 -2.16 -26.17
C ALA A 327 8.37 -2.92 -26.62
N SER A 328 8.16 -3.63 -27.73
CA SER A 328 9.05 -4.32 -28.68
C SER A 328 10.23 -5.12 -28.10
N GLY A 329 10.08 -6.45 -28.12
CA GLY A 329 11.12 -7.43 -27.77
C GLY A 329 10.86 -8.21 -26.48
N LYS A 330 9.84 -7.82 -25.70
CA LYS A 330 9.45 -8.53 -24.47
C LYS A 330 8.35 -9.55 -24.76
N PRO A 331 8.34 -10.71 -24.09
CA PRO A 331 7.23 -11.64 -24.20
C PRO A 331 5.95 -10.93 -23.74
N SER A 332 4.98 -10.81 -24.64
CA SER A 332 3.66 -10.26 -24.36
C SER A 332 2.59 -11.29 -24.69
N ARG A 333 1.67 -11.52 -23.76
CA ARG A 333 0.49 -12.37 -23.97
C ARG A 333 -0.74 -11.48 -24.11
N GLU A 334 -1.65 -11.82 -25.00
CA GLU A 334 -3.00 -11.24 -24.99
C GLU A 334 -3.95 -12.15 -24.20
N LEU A 335 -4.81 -11.53 -23.38
CA LEU A 335 -5.84 -12.19 -22.60
C LEU A 335 -7.17 -11.44 -22.79
N PRO A 336 -7.91 -11.74 -23.85
CA PRO A 336 -9.26 -11.21 -24.03
C PRO A 336 -10.20 -11.84 -23.01
N LEU A 337 -10.77 -11.02 -22.13
CA LEU A 337 -11.80 -11.44 -21.19
C LEU A 337 -13.17 -11.32 -21.84
N VAL A 338 -13.90 -12.44 -21.88
CA VAL A 338 -15.28 -12.48 -22.40
C VAL A 338 -16.31 -11.86 -21.45
N GLY A 339 -15.93 -11.66 -20.18
CA GLY A 339 -16.72 -11.01 -19.16
C GLY A 339 -15.90 -10.73 -17.91
N LEU A 340 -16.39 -9.81 -17.08
CA LEU A 340 -15.76 -9.34 -15.83
C LEU A 340 -16.54 -9.80 -14.58
N GLY A 341 -17.47 -10.74 -14.76
CA GLY A 341 -18.14 -11.43 -13.67
C GLY A 341 -17.21 -12.42 -12.94
N PRO A 342 -17.63 -12.95 -11.77
CA PRO A 342 -16.79 -13.82 -10.95
C PRO A 342 -16.26 -15.06 -11.69
N GLU A 343 -17.11 -15.78 -12.43
CA GLU A 343 -16.70 -17.04 -13.08
C GLU A 343 -15.72 -16.82 -14.26
N PRO A 344 -15.97 -15.90 -15.22
CA PRO A 344 -14.99 -15.59 -16.25
C PRO A 344 -13.61 -15.17 -15.71
N LEU A 345 -13.58 -14.35 -14.65
CA LEU A 345 -12.33 -13.95 -14.00
C LEU A 345 -11.64 -15.13 -13.30
N ALA A 346 -12.40 -15.99 -12.62
CA ALA A 346 -11.87 -17.21 -12.00
C ALA A 346 -11.25 -18.15 -13.03
N GLN A 347 -11.91 -18.31 -14.19
CA GLN A 347 -11.37 -19.10 -15.29
C GLN A 347 -10.09 -18.48 -15.88
N ALA A 348 -10.07 -17.16 -16.08
CA ALA A 348 -8.90 -16.45 -16.58
C ALA A 348 -7.71 -16.59 -15.60
N ALA A 349 -7.94 -16.42 -14.30
CA ALA A 349 -6.94 -16.62 -13.26
C ALA A 349 -6.41 -18.06 -13.25
N ARG A 350 -7.28 -19.08 -13.39
CA ARG A 350 -6.86 -20.49 -13.49
C ARG A 350 -5.97 -20.72 -14.71
N SER A 351 -6.30 -20.14 -15.85
CA SER A 351 -5.48 -20.22 -17.07
C SER A 351 -4.11 -19.58 -16.88
N LEU A 352 -4.04 -18.42 -16.24
CA LEU A 352 -2.78 -17.76 -15.92
C LEU A 352 -1.96 -18.55 -14.88
N ALA A 353 -2.62 -19.11 -13.87
CA ALA A 353 -2.00 -19.90 -12.81
C ALA A 353 -1.38 -21.21 -13.35
N ALA A 354 -2.12 -21.93 -14.19
CA ALA A 354 -1.69 -23.23 -14.75
C ALA A 354 -0.49 -23.13 -15.69
N GLU A 355 -0.23 -21.98 -16.28
CA GLU A 355 0.99 -21.74 -17.05
C GLU A 355 2.18 -21.66 -16.11
N HIS A 356 2.89 -22.78 -15.94
CA HIS A 356 4.18 -22.75 -15.28
C HIS A 356 5.17 -21.94 -16.12
N PRO A 357 5.99 -21.10 -15.47
CA PRO A 357 7.12 -20.50 -16.16
C PRO A 357 8.01 -21.62 -16.71
N GLY A 358 8.10 -21.73 -18.04
CA GLY A 358 8.94 -22.72 -18.70
C GLY A 358 10.42 -22.53 -18.37
N ALA A 359 11.26 -23.49 -18.80
CA ALA A 359 12.72 -23.49 -18.55
C ALA A 359 13.47 -22.23 -19.03
N ASP A 360 12.85 -21.43 -19.90
CA ASP A 360 13.37 -20.14 -20.41
C ASP A 360 12.94 -18.93 -19.56
N TRP A 361 12.56 -19.15 -18.31
CA TRP A 361 12.34 -18.07 -17.35
C TRP A 361 13.68 -17.40 -17.00
N PRO A 362 13.93 -16.14 -17.42
CA PRO A 362 15.23 -15.50 -17.21
C PRO A 362 15.60 -15.29 -15.74
#